data_AF-A0A428RDR3-F1
#
_entry.id   AF-A0A428RDR3-F1
#
_cell.length_a   1.000
_cell.length_b   1.000
_cell.length_c   1.000
_cell.angle_alpha   90.00
_cell.angle_beta   90.00
_cell.angle_gamma   90.00
#
_symmetry.space_group_name_H-M   'P 1'
#
loop_
_entity.id
_entity.type
_entity.pdbx_description
1 polymer ?
#
loop_
_entity_poly.entity_id
_entity_poly.type
_entity_poly.pdbx_seq_one_letter_code
_entity_poly.pdbx_strand_id
1 'polypeptide(L)'
;MGNACSQRANCTVGFDSTNTTVLALGGVKRGSFEAEPDIAGIGTVAALVAGTAVGLLVSLIITVGLVLDRIPKLVKFSYNHPKVRAFVPSPNQLLPRKDWPGNRTTAQSSTATSSSVELINNPQHSTHTRPPGPFSYGHGYSTSQVAHGPSMGSYGPPQSRPQRRQRRPPYRQPYHMINETSDPRPPHNTRTSLWKRIRPEETNYPTRNSFPERSYDVLEAILFCIHDSQLLLAIALGLSFHLGTNCSTSQYHLDIAMNLSIIGCVSFLLAFTLVRNYWAAPIASVIRIACFGAVLYFIALTIANQLNAGLSPEYEPPSSRNDSLILLDAVCFLNKTYSSDLNSTIGDQTGLVGTLGQDIPNMSYHKLIWVVSIASLVSALLRLGQFFRYGTDGPARKTRSPDSDEPIGFWSCILFIWWSATWLVCVVVYILTVRHVFSIREWVSNSGWIEPDDFSSNPENDVRSFGQIAAVVASGSVAIAAFDRWKPGWWKTWYDDEE
;
A
#
# COMPACT_ATOMS: atom_id res chain seq x y z
N MET A 1 -14.40 -2.29 21.62
CA MET A 1 -13.54 -1.78 22.71
C MET A 1 -14.32 -1.94 24.02
N GLY A 2 -14.14 -3.09 24.68
CA GLY A 2 -14.98 -3.51 25.81
C GLY A 2 -14.51 -2.98 27.16
N ASN A 3 -15.33 -3.22 28.18
CA ASN A 3 -15.21 -2.85 29.60
C ASN A 3 -13.80 -2.98 30.25
N ALA A 4 -12.85 -3.67 29.61
CA ALA A 4 -11.49 -3.87 30.11
C ALA A 4 -10.67 -2.57 30.24
N CYS A 5 -10.84 -1.59 29.35
CA CYS A 5 -10.15 -0.30 29.50
C CYS A 5 -10.75 0.59 30.59
N SER A 6 -11.94 0.26 31.09
CA SER A 6 -12.70 1.16 31.96
C SER A 6 -12.08 1.37 33.33
N GLN A 7 -11.25 0.44 33.78
CA GLN A 7 -10.64 0.51 35.10
C GLN A 7 -9.24 1.14 35.11
N ARG A 8 -8.67 1.46 33.94
CA ARG A 8 -7.27 1.92 33.85
C ARG A 8 -7.10 3.34 33.35
N ALA A 9 -8.02 3.84 32.53
CA ALA A 9 -7.90 5.18 31.96
C ALA A 9 -8.10 6.24 33.04
N ASN A 10 -7.13 7.14 33.20
CA ASN A 10 -7.28 8.29 34.08
C ASN A 10 -7.44 9.56 33.23
N CYS A 11 -8.67 10.02 33.10
CA CYS A 11 -9.02 11.22 32.31
C CYS A 11 -9.17 12.47 33.19
N THR A 12 -8.51 12.53 34.35
CA THR A 12 -8.57 13.71 35.24
C THR A 12 -7.49 14.73 34.88
N VAL A 13 -7.71 16.00 35.19
CA VAL A 13 -6.68 17.04 35.10
C VAL A 13 -6.42 17.55 36.52
N GLY A 14 -5.18 17.38 36.98
CA GLY A 14 -4.74 17.85 38.28
C GLY A 14 -4.17 19.25 38.17
N PHE A 15 -4.78 20.21 38.86
CA PHE A 15 -4.31 21.59 38.95
C PHE A 15 -3.62 21.85 40.29
N ASP A 16 -2.79 22.89 40.35
CA ASP A 16 -2.28 23.41 41.60
C ASP A 16 -3.38 24.06 42.45
N SER A 17 -3.06 24.39 43.71
CA SER A 17 -4.02 25.03 44.63
C SER A 17 -4.55 26.37 44.12
N THR A 18 -3.85 27.00 43.19
CA THR A 18 -4.22 28.30 42.58
C THR A 18 -4.99 28.15 41.26
N ASN A 19 -5.20 26.93 40.75
CA ASN A 19 -5.76 26.65 39.43
C ASN A 19 -5.09 27.44 38.30
N THR A 20 -3.78 27.64 38.40
CA THR A 20 -2.97 28.39 37.43
C THR A 20 -2.00 27.51 36.68
N THR A 21 -1.60 26.38 37.27
CA THR A 21 -0.66 25.44 36.65
C THR A 21 -1.21 24.03 36.65
N VAL A 22 -0.91 23.29 35.59
CA VAL A 22 -1.28 21.89 35.45
C VAL A 22 -0.19 21.06 36.14
N LEU A 23 -0.56 20.36 37.22
CA LEU A 23 0.35 19.48 37.96
C LEU A 23 0.39 18.07 37.36
N ALA A 24 -0.75 17.61 36.84
CA ALA A 24 -0.88 16.27 36.25
C ALA A 24 -1.95 16.23 35.16
N LEU A 25 -1.71 15.43 34.14
CA LEU A 25 -2.66 15.08 33.10
C LEU A 25 -2.91 13.58 33.20
N GLY A 26 -4.09 13.22 33.70
CA GLY A 26 -4.41 11.86 34.07
C GLY A 26 -3.52 11.36 35.20
N GLY A 27 -2.87 10.21 34.98
CA GLY A 27 -1.87 9.65 35.88
C GLY A 27 -0.46 10.22 35.68
N VAL A 28 -0.25 11.07 34.68
CA VAL A 28 1.07 11.52 34.25
C VAL A 28 1.39 12.87 34.88
N LYS A 29 2.59 13.00 35.45
CA LYS A 29 3.16 14.26 35.93
C LYS A 29 4.17 14.78 34.91
N ARG A 30 4.53 16.05 35.04
CA ARG A 30 5.58 16.66 34.23
C ARG A 30 6.90 15.88 34.39
N GLY A 31 7.52 15.50 33.28
CA GLY A 31 8.73 14.67 33.24
C GLY A 31 8.50 13.18 33.50
N SER A 32 7.25 12.70 33.52
CA SER A 32 6.91 11.29 33.69
C SER A 32 6.04 10.74 32.57
N PHE A 33 5.93 11.44 31.44
CA PHE A 33 5.19 10.96 30.28
C PHE A 33 6.02 9.90 29.56
N GLU A 34 5.53 8.66 29.58
CA GLU A 34 6.19 7.51 28.98
C GLU A 34 6.27 7.68 27.46
N ALA A 35 7.49 7.65 26.93
CA ALA A 35 7.74 7.67 25.50
C ALA A 35 7.33 6.34 24.85
N GLU A 36 6.69 6.38 23.68
CA GLU A 36 6.44 5.18 22.87
C GLU A 36 7.28 5.20 21.57
N PRO A 37 8.58 4.85 21.65
CA PRO A 37 9.49 4.91 20.51
C PRO A 37 9.06 4.01 19.35
N ASP A 38 8.23 3.00 19.56
CA ASP A 38 7.74 2.15 18.46
C ASP A 38 6.68 2.86 17.60
N ILE A 39 5.97 3.85 18.14
CA ILE A 39 4.93 4.62 17.45
C ILE A 39 5.47 5.99 16.99
N ALA A 40 5.97 6.78 17.93
CA ALA A 40 6.43 8.16 17.70
C ALA A 40 7.95 8.29 17.53
N GLY A 41 8.66 7.18 17.59
CA GLY A 41 10.10 7.17 17.43
C GLY A 41 10.56 7.63 16.06
N ILE A 42 11.68 8.33 16.04
CA ILE A 42 12.25 8.92 14.83
C ILE A 42 12.55 7.85 13.77
N GLY A 43 12.92 6.63 14.15
CA GLY A 43 13.13 5.53 13.21
C GLY A 43 11.84 5.08 12.50
N THR A 44 10.73 4.94 13.24
CA THR A 44 9.42 4.59 12.66
C THR A 44 8.93 5.72 11.75
N VAL A 45 9.02 6.97 12.22
CA VAL A 45 8.66 8.16 11.44
C VAL A 45 9.51 8.24 10.18
N ALA A 46 10.83 8.11 10.28
CA ALA A 46 11.74 8.17 9.13
C ALA A 46 11.48 7.06 8.11
N ALA A 47 11.20 5.83 8.56
CA ALA A 47 10.90 4.70 7.67
C ALA A 47 9.67 4.99 6.78
N LEU A 48 8.62 5.58 7.36
CA LEU A 48 7.42 5.99 6.62
C LEU A 48 7.65 7.22 5.76
N VAL A 49 8.15 8.30 6.36
CA VAL A 49 8.34 9.60 5.68
C VAL A 49 9.33 9.47 4.54
N ALA A 50 10.53 8.93 4.78
CA ALA A 50 11.57 8.83 3.75
C ALA A 50 11.16 7.85 2.64
N GLY A 51 10.56 6.71 3.00
CA GLY A 51 10.07 5.75 2.01
C GLY A 51 9.02 6.37 1.10
N THR A 52 8.03 7.08 1.64
CA THR A 52 7.02 7.76 0.83
C THR A 52 7.61 8.92 0.02
N ALA A 53 8.59 9.67 0.55
CA ALA A 53 9.30 10.70 -0.22
C ALA A 53 9.99 10.13 -1.46
N VAL A 54 10.70 9.01 -1.32
CA VAL A 54 11.31 8.29 -2.45
C VAL A 54 10.22 7.81 -3.42
N GLY A 55 9.11 7.29 -2.91
CA GLY A 55 7.95 6.92 -3.72
C GLY A 55 7.37 8.10 -4.52
N LEU A 56 7.26 9.29 -3.91
CA LEU A 56 6.83 10.51 -4.57
C LEU A 56 7.80 10.96 -5.66
N LEU A 57 9.11 10.86 -5.43
CA LEU A 57 10.13 11.17 -6.44
C LEU A 57 10.06 10.19 -7.62
N VAL A 58 10.01 8.88 -7.36
CA VAL A 58 9.90 7.85 -8.40
C VAL A 58 8.60 8.02 -9.18
N SER A 59 7.49 8.28 -8.49
CA SER A 59 6.20 8.54 -9.12
C SER A 59 6.20 9.79 -10.00
N LEU A 60 6.95 10.83 -9.64
CA LEU A 60 7.15 12.02 -10.48
C LEU A 60 7.90 11.64 -11.76
N ILE A 61 8.99 10.89 -11.67
CA ILE A 61 9.75 10.43 -12.85
C ILE A 61 8.86 9.63 -13.79
N ILE A 62 8.07 8.69 -13.26
CA ILE A 62 7.11 7.90 -14.04
C ILE A 62 6.07 8.82 -14.69
N THR A 63 5.47 9.72 -13.92
CA THR A 63 4.44 10.64 -14.41
C THR A 63 4.99 11.53 -15.51
N VAL A 64 6.17 12.12 -15.34
CA VAL A 64 6.83 12.93 -16.38
C VAL A 64 7.07 12.13 -17.64
N GLY A 65 7.61 10.92 -17.56
CA GLY A 65 7.79 10.11 -18.77
C GLY A 65 6.48 9.69 -19.43
N LEU A 66 5.39 9.51 -18.66
CA LEU A 66 4.05 9.34 -19.22
C LEU A 66 3.52 10.63 -19.88
N VAL A 67 3.82 11.82 -19.34
CA VAL A 67 3.50 13.12 -19.97
C VAL A 67 4.21 13.23 -21.31
N LEU A 68 5.52 12.95 -21.33
CA LEU A 68 6.38 13.06 -22.50
C LEU A 68 5.93 12.11 -23.62
N ASP A 69 5.47 10.90 -23.29
CA ASP A 69 4.94 9.92 -24.24
C ASP A 69 3.60 10.34 -24.88
N ARG A 70 2.83 11.22 -24.22
CA ARG A 70 1.45 11.52 -24.62
C ARG A 70 1.29 12.80 -25.45
N ILE A 71 2.20 13.77 -25.31
CA ILE A 71 2.11 15.05 -26.01
C ILE A 71 2.93 14.97 -27.31
N PRO A 72 2.32 15.01 -28.52
CA PRO A 72 3.02 14.77 -29.79
C PRO A 72 4.27 15.65 -29.99
N LYS A 73 4.18 16.93 -29.61
CA LYS A 73 5.32 17.86 -29.66
C LYS A 73 6.47 17.43 -28.75
N LEU A 74 6.17 16.91 -27.56
CA LEU A 74 7.15 16.42 -26.60
C LEU A 74 7.69 15.03 -26.99
N VAL A 75 6.87 14.20 -27.64
CA VAL A 75 7.34 12.94 -28.25
C VAL A 75 8.40 13.26 -29.29
N LYS A 76 8.11 14.15 -30.25
CA LYS A 76 9.08 14.56 -31.28
C LYS A 76 10.35 15.14 -30.65
N PHE A 77 10.22 15.96 -29.61
CA PHE A 77 11.34 16.46 -28.83
C PHE A 77 12.16 15.32 -28.19
N SER A 78 11.51 14.37 -27.53
CA SER A 78 12.17 13.20 -26.91
C SER A 78 12.89 12.33 -27.94
N TYR A 79 12.30 12.12 -29.13
CA TYR A 79 12.95 11.43 -30.24
C TYR A 79 14.24 12.11 -30.71
N ASN A 80 14.26 13.45 -30.71
CA ASN A 80 15.44 14.23 -31.09
C ASN A 80 16.51 14.27 -29.99
N HIS A 81 16.18 13.87 -28.76
CA HIS A 81 17.10 13.88 -27.62
C HIS A 81 17.24 12.46 -27.02
N PRO A 82 18.19 11.64 -27.47
CA PRO A 82 18.32 10.24 -27.04
C PRO A 82 18.47 10.08 -25.52
N LYS A 83 19.11 11.05 -24.86
CA LYS A 83 19.21 11.11 -23.39
C LYS A 83 17.84 11.25 -22.71
N VAL A 84 16.92 12.03 -23.29
CA VAL A 84 15.55 12.20 -22.79
C VAL A 84 14.70 10.96 -23.11
N ARG A 85 14.89 10.37 -24.30
CA ARG A 85 14.23 9.14 -24.71
C ARG A 85 14.54 7.96 -23.78
N ALA A 86 15.73 7.93 -23.18
CA ALA A 86 16.10 6.94 -22.17
C ALA A 86 15.16 6.92 -20.95
N PHE A 87 14.47 8.04 -20.68
CA PHE A 87 13.52 8.21 -19.58
C PHE A 87 12.04 8.06 -20.00
N VAL A 88 11.74 7.80 -21.27
CA VAL A 88 10.35 7.62 -21.73
C VAL A 88 10.05 6.12 -21.85
N PRO A 89 8.97 5.62 -21.21
CA PRO A 89 8.67 4.20 -21.23
C PRO A 89 8.29 3.81 -22.65
N SER A 90 9.04 2.89 -23.25
CA SER A 90 8.62 2.29 -24.53
C SER A 90 7.25 1.64 -24.34
N PRO A 91 6.32 1.83 -25.28
CA PRO A 91 5.06 1.08 -25.33
C PRO A 91 5.37 -0.40 -25.18
N ASN A 92 4.74 -1.08 -24.21
CA ASN A 92 4.88 -2.53 -24.07
C ASN A 92 4.54 -3.15 -25.44
N GLN A 93 5.56 -3.63 -26.15
CA GLN A 93 5.37 -4.50 -27.29
C GLN A 93 4.92 -5.83 -26.69
N LEU A 94 3.64 -5.92 -26.36
CA LEU A 94 2.99 -7.21 -26.19
C LEU A 94 3.23 -7.91 -27.52
N LEU A 95 4.17 -8.85 -27.52
CA LEU A 95 4.38 -9.71 -28.66
C LEU A 95 3.00 -10.26 -28.99
N PRO A 96 2.50 -10.05 -30.23
CA PRO A 96 1.20 -10.58 -30.60
C PRO A 96 1.21 -12.04 -30.16
N ARG A 97 0.25 -12.40 -29.30
CA ARG A 97 0.10 -13.76 -28.79
C ARG A 97 0.02 -14.62 -30.03
N LYS A 98 1.16 -15.19 -30.42
CA LYS A 98 1.32 -15.89 -31.69
C LYS A 98 0.30 -17.00 -31.59
N ASP A 99 -0.76 -16.88 -32.38
CA ASP A 99 -1.92 -17.75 -32.30
C ASP A 99 -1.39 -19.16 -32.18
N TRP A 100 -1.66 -19.77 -31.03
CA TRP A 100 -1.35 -21.18 -30.84
C TRP A 100 -1.94 -21.86 -32.06
N PRO A 101 -1.18 -22.65 -32.84
CA PRO A 101 -1.67 -23.22 -34.09
C PRO A 101 -2.74 -24.25 -33.75
N GLY A 102 -3.95 -23.76 -33.49
CA GLY A 102 -5.17 -24.53 -33.43
C GLY A 102 -5.45 -24.93 -34.87
N ASN A 103 -5.13 -26.19 -35.16
CA ASN A 103 -5.69 -27.00 -36.24
C ASN A 103 -6.61 -26.22 -37.20
N ARG A 104 -6.01 -25.56 -38.20
CA ARG A 104 -6.69 -25.48 -39.50
C ARG A 104 -6.63 -26.87 -40.09
N THR A 105 -7.56 -27.73 -39.67
CA THR A 105 -8.01 -28.84 -40.51
C THR A 105 -8.56 -28.21 -41.78
N THR A 106 -7.81 -28.42 -42.85
CA THR A 106 -8.18 -28.11 -44.22
C THR A 106 -9.48 -28.84 -44.56
N ALA A 107 -10.63 -28.18 -44.40
CA ALA A 107 -11.87 -28.61 -45.02
C ALA A 107 -11.93 -27.98 -46.42
N GLN A 108 -11.29 -28.65 -47.38
CA GLN A 108 -11.70 -28.57 -48.78
C GLN A 108 -13.05 -29.29 -48.91
N SER A 109 -14.11 -28.58 -49.33
CA SER A 109 -15.30 -29.20 -49.91
C SER A 109 -16.13 -28.16 -50.66
N SER A 110 -15.89 -28.12 -51.97
CA SER A 110 -16.85 -27.97 -53.07
C SER A 110 -18.15 -27.16 -52.89
N THR A 111 -18.19 -26.10 -53.69
CA THR A 111 -19.32 -25.65 -54.52
C THR A 111 -20.48 -26.64 -54.73
N ALA A 112 -21.69 -26.21 -54.37
CA ALA A 112 -22.93 -26.56 -55.07
C ALA A 112 -23.99 -25.46 -54.87
N THR A 113 -24.45 -24.93 -56.00
CA THR A 113 -25.63 -24.09 -56.22
C THR A 113 -26.93 -24.76 -55.76
N SER A 114 -27.86 -24.02 -55.12
CA SER A 114 -29.22 -23.79 -55.67
C SER A 114 -30.15 -23.02 -54.71
N SER A 115 -30.93 -22.11 -55.32
CA SER A 115 -32.36 -21.83 -55.07
C SER A 115 -32.86 -21.34 -53.70
N SER A 116 -33.17 -20.04 -53.66
CA SER A 116 -34.44 -19.40 -53.25
C SER A 116 -35.53 -20.28 -52.63
N VAL A 117 -36.07 -19.88 -51.45
CA VAL A 117 -37.52 -19.88 -51.09
C VAL A 117 -37.74 -18.93 -49.89
N GLU A 118 -38.46 -17.83 -50.16
CA GLU A 118 -39.66 -17.31 -49.48
C GLU A 118 -39.73 -17.01 -47.96
N LEU A 119 -39.99 -15.73 -47.66
CA LEU A 119 -40.60 -15.21 -46.43
C LEU A 119 -42.07 -15.67 -46.30
N ILE A 120 -42.48 -16.16 -45.12
CA ILE A 120 -43.87 -16.03 -44.63
C ILE A 120 -43.91 -15.73 -43.12
N ASN A 121 -44.87 -14.86 -42.80
CA ASN A 121 -45.28 -14.17 -41.58
C ASN A 121 -45.81 -15.02 -40.39
N ASN A 122 -45.51 -14.56 -39.16
CA ASN A 122 -46.36 -14.42 -37.93
C ASN A 122 -47.09 -15.69 -37.37
N PRO A 123 -47.84 -15.67 -36.22
CA PRO A 123 -48.03 -14.66 -35.16
C PRO A 123 -48.07 -15.18 -33.69
N GLN A 124 -48.08 -14.21 -32.75
CA GLN A 124 -48.87 -14.10 -31.48
C GLN A 124 -48.84 -15.13 -30.31
N HIS A 125 -49.14 -14.53 -29.13
CA HIS A 125 -49.53 -15.08 -27.82
C HIS A 125 -48.39 -15.52 -26.86
N SER A 126 -48.42 -15.28 -25.55
CA SER A 126 -49.45 -14.74 -24.65
C SER A 126 -48.84 -14.35 -23.29
N THR A 127 -49.51 -13.42 -22.62
CA THR A 127 -49.43 -13.04 -21.20
C THR A 127 -49.64 -14.19 -20.22
N HIS A 128 -48.92 -14.22 -19.09
CA HIS A 128 -49.46 -14.71 -17.82
C HIS A 128 -48.81 -14.09 -16.59
N THR A 129 -49.64 -13.91 -15.57
CA THR A 129 -49.52 -13.02 -14.42
C THR A 129 -49.53 -13.85 -13.11
N ARG A 130 -48.61 -13.54 -12.17
CA ARG A 130 -48.65 -13.75 -10.68
C ARG A 130 -48.82 -15.19 -10.12
N PRO A 131 -48.68 -15.46 -8.79
CA PRO A 131 -48.32 -14.61 -7.62
C PRO A 131 -47.19 -15.20 -6.70
N PRO A 132 -46.86 -14.54 -5.56
CA PRO A 132 -45.79 -14.96 -4.65
C PRO A 132 -46.27 -15.91 -3.54
N GLY A 133 -45.36 -16.74 -3.03
CA GLY A 133 -45.57 -17.63 -1.89
C GLY A 133 -44.60 -17.30 -0.74
N PRO A 134 -45.06 -17.30 0.53
CA PRO A 134 -44.29 -16.88 1.70
C PRO A 134 -43.59 -18.06 2.38
N PHE A 135 -42.47 -17.81 3.07
CA PHE A 135 -42.05 -18.67 4.18
C PHE A 135 -41.56 -17.84 5.37
N SER A 136 -41.90 -18.38 6.53
CA SER A 136 -42.11 -17.74 7.81
C SER A 136 -41.34 -18.56 8.86
N TYR A 137 -40.62 -17.85 9.75
CA TYR A 137 -40.20 -18.18 11.13
C TYR A 137 -39.50 -19.50 11.49
N GLY A 138 -38.49 -19.40 12.38
CA GLY A 138 -38.07 -20.54 13.21
C GLY A 138 -36.76 -20.37 14.00
N HIS A 139 -36.86 -19.77 15.18
CA HIS A 139 -36.11 -20.00 16.44
C HIS A 139 -34.67 -20.57 16.47
N GLY A 140 -33.75 -19.76 17.03
CA GLY A 140 -33.18 -19.90 18.39
C GLY A 140 -32.41 -21.18 18.78
N TYR A 141 -31.20 -21.02 19.32
CA TYR A 141 -30.80 -21.56 20.64
C TYR A 141 -29.55 -20.84 21.17
N SER A 142 -29.65 -20.45 22.44
CA SER A 142 -28.58 -20.06 23.35
C SER A 142 -27.88 -21.31 23.88
N THR A 143 -26.58 -21.23 24.17
CA THR A 143 -25.99 -22.05 25.24
C THR A 143 -24.82 -21.33 25.90
N SER A 144 -24.98 -21.20 27.21
CA SER A 144 -24.07 -20.65 28.19
C SER A 144 -22.85 -21.53 28.46
N GLN A 145 -21.79 -20.86 28.93
CA GLN A 145 -20.86 -21.22 30.02
C GLN A 145 -20.25 -22.63 30.07
N VAL A 146 -18.92 -22.71 30.22
CA VAL A 146 -18.26 -23.20 31.46
C VAL A 146 -16.85 -22.59 31.55
N ALA A 147 -16.55 -22.04 32.71
CA ALA A 147 -15.21 -21.66 33.16
C ALA A 147 -14.51 -22.85 33.81
N HIS A 148 -13.22 -23.04 33.55
CA HIS A 148 -12.32 -23.73 34.47
C HIS A 148 -10.94 -23.05 34.46
N GLY A 149 -10.52 -22.63 35.66
CA GLY A 149 -9.18 -22.19 36.00
C GLY A 149 -8.19 -23.35 36.20
N PRO A 150 -7.01 -23.07 36.78
CA PRO A 150 -5.74 -23.48 36.21
C PRO A 150 -5.18 -24.78 36.81
N SER A 151 -4.31 -25.45 36.06
CA SER A 151 -3.39 -26.45 36.63
C SER A 151 -1.97 -26.20 36.14
N MET A 152 -1.07 -25.97 37.10
CA MET A 152 0.37 -26.07 36.91
C MET A 152 0.72 -27.52 36.58
N GLY A 153 1.48 -27.71 35.50
CA GLY A 153 2.04 -29.01 35.11
C GLY A 153 3.45 -28.81 34.61
N SER A 154 4.42 -29.03 35.50
CA SER A 154 5.83 -29.22 35.19
C SER A 154 5.99 -30.49 34.34
N TYR A 155 6.51 -30.37 33.12
CA TYR A 155 6.97 -31.51 32.32
C TYR A 155 8.27 -31.14 31.59
N GLY A 156 9.23 -32.07 31.70
CA GLY A 156 10.62 -31.94 31.30
C GLY A 156 10.88 -31.92 29.79
N PRO A 157 12.17 -31.97 29.41
CA PRO A 157 12.62 -31.64 28.06
C PRO A 157 12.19 -32.72 27.05
N PRO A 158 11.59 -32.35 25.90
CA PRO A 158 11.26 -33.33 24.88
C PRO A 158 12.52 -33.74 24.11
N GLN A 159 12.67 -35.07 24.02
CA GLN A 159 13.63 -35.78 23.19
C GLN A 159 13.57 -35.34 21.71
N SER A 160 14.76 -35.29 21.12
CA SER A 160 15.06 -35.10 19.71
C SER A 160 14.17 -35.95 18.78
N ARG A 161 13.32 -35.28 17.99
CA ARG A 161 12.68 -35.89 16.81
C ARG A 161 13.61 -35.79 15.57
N PRO A 162 13.62 -36.81 14.70
CA PRO A 162 14.48 -36.85 13.53
C PRO A 162 14.07 -35.81 12.50
N GLN A 163 15.08 -35.11 11.94
CA GLN A 163 14.93 -34.14 10.86
C GLN A 163 14.18 -34.75 9.67
N ARG A 164 12.95 -34.27 9.46
CA ARG A 164 12.20 -34.50 8.23
C ARG A 164 12.88 -33.68 7.13
N ARG A 165 13.67 -34.34 6.28
CA ARG A 165 14.29 -33.78 5.07
C ARG A 165 13.28 -32.92 4.31
N GLN A 166 13.44 -31.60 4.38
CA GLN A 166 12.81 -30.66 3.46
C GLN A 166 13.32 -30.96 2.05
N ARG A 167 12.43 -31.47 1.20
CA ARG A 167 12.64 -31.50 -0.24
C ARG A 167 12.74 -30.06 -0.72
N ARG A 168 13.95 -29.60 -1.02
CA ARG A 168 14.18 -28.40 -1.81
C ARG A 168 13.54 -28.60 -3.19
N PRO A 169 12.83 -27.61 -3.77
CA PRO A 169 12.52 -27.64 -5.19
C PRO A 169 13.84 -27.58 -5.98
N PRO A 170 13.95 -28.28 -7.12
CA PRO A 170 15.18 -28.29 -7.89
C PRO A 170 15.38 -26.91 -8.53
N TYR A 171 16.38 -26.18 -8.08
CA TYR A 171 17.01 -25.15 -8.89
C TYR A 171 17.63 -25.86 -10.10
N ARG A 172 17.11 -25.57 -11.30
CA ARG A 172 17.78 -25.92 -12.57
C ARG A 172 19.12 -25.19 -12.59
N GLN A 173 20.20 -25.93 -12.38
CA GLN A 173 21.52 -25.47 -12.79
C GLN A 173 21.59 -25.45 -14.33
N PRO A 174 22.29 -24.47 -14.92
CA PRO A 174 22.61 -24.50 -16.34
C PRO A 174 23.56 -25.67 -16.60
N TYR A 175 23.22 -26.50 -17.57
CA TYR A 175 24.06 -27.60 -18.03
C TYR A 175 25.38 -27.02 -18.57
N HIS A 176 26.49 -27.40 -17.96
CA HIS A 176 27.80 -27.28 -18.59
C HIS A 176 27.80 -28.11 -19.88
N MET A 177 28.07 -27.45 -21.01
CA MET A 177 28.38 -28.15 -22.26
C MET A 177 29.69 -28.90 -22.06
N ILE A 178 29.60 -30.23 -22.07
CA ILE A 178 30.76 -31.11 -22.19
C ILE A 178 31.21 -31.00 -23.65
N ASN A 179 32.41 -30.46 -23.87
CA ASN A 179 33.11 -30.54 -25.14
C ASN A 179 33.59 -31.99 -25.32
N GLU A 180 32.83 -32.81 -26.05
CA GLU A 180 33.33 -34.08 -26.55
C GLU A 180 34.21 -33.83 -27.77
N THR A 181 35.49 -34.13 -27.61
CA THR A 181 36.51 -34.20 -28.65
C THR A 181 36.59 -35.64 -29.17
N SER A 182 36.71 -35.78 -30.50
CA SER A 182 37.27 -36.91 -31.29
C SER A 182 36.69 -38.32 -31.11
N ASP A 183 36.12 -38.94 -32.15
CA ASP A 183 36.84 -39.80 -33.12
C ASP A 183 35.88 -40.55 -34.12
N PRO A 184 36.36 -41.31 -35.14
CA PRO A 184 35.70 -41.43 -36.44
C PRO A 184 34.91 -42.74 -36.68
N ARG A 185 34.06 -42.65 -37.72
CA ARG A 185 33.23 -43.66 -38.43
C ARG A 185 33.85 -45.06 -38.58
N PRO A 186 33.06 -46.17 -38.70
CA PRO A 186 32.32 -46.53 -39.95
C PRO A 186 31.00 -47.34 -39.72
N PRO A 187 30.42 -48.07 -40.70
CA PRO A 187 29.33 -47.58 -41.56
C PRO A 187 28.00 -48.37 -41.46
N HIS A 188 26.94 -47.78 -42.03
CA HIS A 188 25.72 -48.38 -42.61
C HIS A 188 25.02 -49.56 -41.88
N ASN A 189 23.83 -49.29 -41.30
CA ASN A 189 22.55 -49.74 -41.89
C ASN A 189 21.31 -49.34 -41.06
N THR A 190 20.39 -48.66 -41.73
CA THR A 190 18.92 -48.87 -41.71
C THR A 190 18.23 -49.20 -40.38
N ARG A 191 17.81 -48.15 -39.64
CA ARG A 191 16.43 -48.03 -39.15
C ARG A 191 16.16 -46.60 -38.69
N THR A 192 15.25 -45.95 -39.39
CA THR A 192 14.70 -44.63 -39.13
C THR A 192 14.00 -44.58 -37.77
N SER A 193 14.74 -44.31 -36.69
CA SER A 193 14.15 -43.85 -35.44
C SER A 193 13.94 -42.34 -35.55
N LEU A 194 12.70 -41.98 -35.86
CA LEU A 194 12.12 -40.65 -36.00
C LEU A 194 12.11 -39.86 -34.68
N TRP A 195 13.19 -39.89 -33.90
CA TRP A 195 13.45 -38.91 -32.86
C TRP A 195 14.21 -37.77 -33.51
N LYS A 196 13.51 -37.02 -34.36
CA LYS A 196 13.93 -35.69 -34.76
C LYS A 196 14.08 -34.93 -33.45
N ARG A 197 15.32 -34.85 -32.96
CA ARG A 197 15.73 -34.05 -31.81
C ARG A 197 15.14 -32.67 -32.08
N ILE A 198 13.99 -32.41 -31.47
CA ILE A 198 13.41 -31.08 -31.38
C ILE A 198 14.47 -30.36 -30.57
N ARG A 199 15.46 -29.78 -31.26
CA ARG A 199 16.19 -28.66 -30.69
C ARG A 199 15.05 -27.77 -30.21
N PRO A 200 14.96 -27.44 -28.90
CA PRO A 200 14.11 -26.32 -28.54
C PRO A 200 14.59 -25.23 -29.47
N GLU A 201 13.75 -24.90 -30.44
CA GLU A 201 13.94 -23.75 -31.28
C GLU A 201 14.17 -22.69 -30.23
N GLU A 202 15.41 -22.18 -30.15
CA GLU A 202 15.67 -20.96 -29.43
C GLU A 202 14.78 -19.98 -30.15
N THR A 203 13.53 -19.92 -29.71
CA THR A 203 12.61 -18.87 -30.00
C THR A 203 13.40 -17.70 -29.51
N ASN A 204 14.04 -17.02 -30.47
CA ASN A 204 14.56 -15.67 -30.35
C ASN A 204 13.36 -14.87 -29.86
N TYR A 205 13.10 -14.95 -28.55
CA TYR A 205 12.25 -14.03 -27.85
C TYR A 205 12.96 -12.73 -28.12
N PRO A 206 12.39 -11.84 -28.95
CA PRO A 206 13.04 -10.58 -29.27
C PRO A 206 13.35 -9.98 -27.93
N THR A 207 14.66 -9.87 -27.67
CA THR A 207 15.21 -9.48 -26.39
C THR A 207 14.57 -8.15 -26.07
N ARG A 208 13.70 -8.17 -25.04
CA ARG A 208 12.94 -7.04 -24.49
C ARG A 208 13.93 -6.07 -23.85
N ASN A 209 14.77 -5.47 -24.68
CA ASN A 209 16.05 -4.88 -24.28
C ASN A 209 16.14 -3.41 -24.69
N SER A 210 15.03 -2.71 -24.89
CA SER A 210 15.14 -1.26 -24.85
C SER A 210 15.46 -0.88 -23.40
N PHE A 211 16.63 -0.26 -23.19
CA PHE A 211 17.09 0.27 -21.90
C PHE A 211 16.00 1.01 -21.10
N PRO A 212 15.09 1.79 -21.73
CA PRO A 212 13.99 2.46 -21.02
C PRO A 212 12.98 1.49 -20.38
N GLU A 213 12.66 0.35 -21.00
CA GLU A 213 11.70 -0.59 -20.37
C GLU A 213 12.23 -1.16 -19.07
N ARG A 214 13.54 -1.45 -19.05
CA ARG A 214 14.20 -2.00 -17.88
C ARG A 214 14.24 -1.01 -16.73
N SER A 215 14.51 0.27 -16.99
CA SER A 215 14.51 1.31 -15.95
C SER A 215 13.12 1.48 -15.36
N TYR A 216 12.07 1.48 -16.19
CA TYR A 216 10.68 1.54 -15.71
C TYR A 216 10.27 0.34 -14.87
N ASP A 217 10.66 -0.88 -15.26
CA ASP A 217 10.38 -2.08 -14.49
C ASP A 217 11.06 -2.03 -13.11
N VAL A 218 12.25 -1.42 -13.01
CA VAL A 218 12.92 -1.16 -11.73
C VAL A 218 12.18 -0.09 -10.91
N LEU A 219 11.79 1.04 -11.52
CA LEU A 219 11.03 2.09 -10.83
C LEU A 219 9.68 1.58 -10.30
N GLU A 220 8.97 0.76 -11.09
CA GLU A 220 7.73 0.10 -10.65
C GLU A 220 7.99 -0.90 -9.51
N ALA A 221 9.09 -1.66 -9.58
CA ALA A 221 9.48 -2.56 -8.50
C ALA A 221 9.80 -1.80 -7.19
N ILE A 222 10.51 -0.67 -7.28
CA ILE A 222 10.77 0.21 -6.13
C ILE A 222 9.45 0.70 -5.53
N LEU A 223 8.53 1.21 -6.34
CA LEU A 223 7.22 1.67 -5.87
C LEU A 223 6.44 0.57 -5.16
N PHE A 224 6.42 -0.65 -5.72
CA PHE A 224 5.76 -1.79 -5.09
C PHE A 224 6.36 -2.15 -3.74
N CYS A 225 7.69 -2.21 -3.67
CA CYS A 225 8.38 -2.61 -2.46
C CYS A 225 8.19 -1.56 -1.35
N ILE A 226 8.29 -0.27 -1.69
CA ILE A 226 8.01 0.83 -0.75
C ILE A 226 6.58 0.68 -0.26
N HIS A 227 5.62 0.62 -1.18
CA HIS A 227 4.20 0.48 -0.86
C HIS A 227 3.93 -0.70 0.08
N ASP A 228 4.43 -1.90 -0.24
CA ASP A 228 4.18 -3.11 0.53
C ASP A 228 4.74 -2.97 1.96
N SER A 229 5.93 -2.36 2.11
CA SER A 229 6.52 -2.08 3.43
C SER A 229 5.69 -1.09 4.25
N GLN A 230 5.24 0.01 3.63
CA GLN A 230 4.43 1.03 4.31
C GLN A 230 3.07 0.49 4.73
N LEU A 231 2.47 -0.36 3.91
CA LEU A 231 1.17 -0.94 4.20
C LEU A 231 1.24 -1.92 5.38
N LEU A 232 2.27 -2.75 5.43
CA LEU A 232 2.50 -3.66 6.56
C LEU A 232 2.77 -2.89 7.86
N LEU A 233 3.56 -1.82 7.79
CA LEU A 233 3.85 -0.98 8.96
C LEU A 233 2.59 -0.23 9.45
N ALA A 234 1.78 0.32 8.55
CA ALA A 234 0.51 0.94 8.90
C ALA A 234 -0.49 -0.05 9.54
N ILE A 235 -0.53 -1.30 9.05
CA ILE A 235 -1.33 -2.36 9.68
C ILE A 235 -0.79 -2.69 11.07
N ALA A 236 0.53 -2.80 11.23
CA ALA A 236 1.15 -3.07 12.52
C ALA A 236 0.83 -1.97 13.54
N LEU A 237 0.91 -0.69 13.14
CA LEU A 237 0.51 0.45 13.96
C LEU A 237 -0.98 0.38 14.35
N GLY A 238 -1.86 0.12 13.38
CA GLY A 238 -3.30 -0.03 13.62
C GLY A 238 -3.65 -1.19 14.55
N LEU A 239 -2.95 -2.33 14.40
CA LEU A 239 -3.11 -3.51 15.25
C LEU A 239 -2.55 -3.29 16.66
N SER A 240 -1.39 -2.66 16.81
CA SER A 240 -0.82 -2.32 18.13
C SER A 240 -1.83 -1.54 18.96
N PHE A 241 -2.42 -0.51 18.35
CA PHE A 241 -3.49 0.26 18.96
C PHE A 241 -4.67 -0.64 19.34
N HIS A 242 -5.27 -1.34 18.36
CA HIS A 242 -6.51 -2.08 18.58
C HIS A 242 -6.39 -3.30 19.50
N LEU A 243 -5.24 -3.99 19.53
CA LEU A 243 -5.08 -5.27 20.23
C LEU A 243 -4.49 -5.15 21.64
N GLY A 244 -3.58 -4.21 21.88
CA GLY A 244 -2.69 -4.31 23.05
C GLY A 244 -2.76 -3.15 24.03
N THR A 245 -2.90 -1.91 23.54
CA THR A 245 -2.50 -0.73 24.33
C THR A 245 -3.56 0.37 24.42
N ASN A 246 -4.76 0.17 23.86
CA ASN A 246 -5.84 1.17 23.80
C ASN A 246 -6.10 1.96 25.09
N CYS A 247 -5.79 1.40 26.26
CA CYS A 247 -6.09 2.03 27.54
C CYS A 247 -4.99 2.95 28.06
N SER A 248 -3.75 2.84 27.56
CA SER A 248 -2.59 3.63 28.01
C SER A 248 -1.90 4.40 26.88
N THR A 249 -2.21 4.09 25.62
CA THR A 249 -1.68 4.88 24.50
C THR A 249 -2.25 6.29 24.57
N SER A 250 -1.37 7.27 24.64
CA SER A 250 -1.74 8.68 24.66
C SER A 250 -2.40 9.11 23.35
N GLN A 251 -3.19 10.18 23.42
CA GLN A 251 -3.81 10.78 22.25
C GLN A 251 -2.78 11.32 21.25
N TYR A 252 -1.62 11.76 21.74
CA TYR A 252 -0.44 12.11 20.95
C TYR A 252 0.07 10.93 20.10
N HIS A 253 0.29 9.78 20.73
CA HIS A 253 0.76 8.57 20.02
C HIS A 253 -0.28 8.09 19.00
N LEU A 254 -1.58 8.14 19.35
CA LEU A 254 -2.65 7.82 18.42
C LEU A 254 -2.64 8.75 17.19
N ASP A 255 -2.51 10.06 17.41
CA ASP A 255 -2.51 11.04 16.32
C ASP A 255 -1.30 10.85 15.38
N ILE A 256 -0.10 10.58 15.92
CA ILE A 256 1.05 10.19 15.11
C ILE A 256 0.76 8.93 14.31
N ALA A 257 0.28 7.86 14.96
CA ALA A 257 -0.02 6.59 14.30
C ALA A 257 -1.02 6.75 13.15
N MET A 258 -2.05 7.58 13.34
CA MET A 258 -3.04 7.90 12.31
C MET A 258 -2.42 8.65 11.13
N ASN A 259 -1.63 9.70 11.38
CA ASN A 259 -0.99 10.46 10.31
C ASN A 259 0.05 9.63 9.54
N LEU A 260 0.82 8.80 10.23
CA LEU A 260 1.71 7.82 9.62
C LEU A 260 0.95 6.80 8.76
N SER A 261 -0.21 6.33 9.23
CA SER A 261 -1.06 5.43 8.43
C SER A 261 -1.61 6.11 7.17
N ILE A 262 -1.94 7.41 7.23
CA ILE A 262 -2.32 8.20 6.04
C ILE A 262 -1.15 8.29 5.04
N ILE A 263 0.08 8.47 5.52
CA ILE A 263 1.29 8.44 4.66
C ILE A 263 1.43 7.07 3.97
N GLY A 264 1.17 5.97 4.68
CA GLY A 264 1.10 4.64 4.09
C GLY A 264 0.02 4.51 3.00
N CYS A 265 -1.17 5.09 3.23
CA CYS A 265 -2.24 5.16 2.24
C CYS A 265 -1.86 5.98 1.00
N VAL A 266 -1.08 7.07 1.15
CA VAL A 266 -0.54 7.83 0.03
C VAL A 266 0.37 6.96 -0.84
N SER A 267 1.27 6.17 -0.22
CA SER A 267 2.12 5.22 -0.94
C SER A 267 1.31 4.16 -1.69
N PHE A 268 0.22 3.64 -1.12
CA PHE A 268 -0.71 2.75 -1.82
C PHE A 268 -1.32 3.42 -3.04
N LEU A 269 -1.86 4.63 -2.86
CA LEU A 269 -2.54 5.34 -3.93
C LEU A 269 -1.59 5.61 -5.12
N LEU A 270 -0.33 5.99 -4.85
CA LEU A 270 0.70 6.17 -5.88
C LEU A 270 1.00 4.87 -6.64
N ALA A 271 1.28 3.78 -5.93
CA ALA A 271 1.59 2.49 -6.57
C ALA A 271 0.40 1.97 -7.38
N PHE A 272 -0.80 2.03 -6.80
CA PHE A 272 -2.02 1.56 -7.43
C PHE A 272 -2.42 2.37 -8.68
N THR A 273 -2.14 3.67 -8.68
CA THR A 273 -2.44 4.54 -9.83
C THR A 273 -1.39 4.46 -10.94
N LEU A 274 -0.11 4.34 -10.62
CA LEU A 274 0.97 4.51 -11.60
C LEU A 274 1.57 3.20 -12.12
N VAL A 275 1.58 2.13 -11.34
CA VAL A 275 2.17 0.85 -11.78
C VAL A 275 1.33 0.29 -12.93
N ARG A 276 1.94 0.05 -14.09
CA ARG A 276 1.23 -0.43 -15.30
C ARG A 276 0.59 -1.79 -15.05
N ASN A 277 1.39 -2.71 -14.51
CA ASN A 277 1.05 -4.12 -14.37
C ASN A 277 0.67 -4.47 -12.93
N TYR A 278 -0.16 -3.64 -12.29
CA TYR A 278 -0.60 -3.89 -10.91
C TYR A 278 -1.23 -5.28 -10.73
N TRP A 279 -1.94 -5.76 -11.75
CA TRP A 279 -2.65 -7.04 -11.78
C TRP A 279 -1.85 -8.22 -12.35
N ALA A 280 -0.55 -8.07 -12.61
CA ALA A 280 0.27 -9.18 -13.13
C ALA A 280 0.32 -10.38 -12.18
N ALA A 281 0.19 -10.14 -10.86
CA ALA A 281 0.09 -11.17 -9.84
C ALA A 281 -1.25 -10.97 -9.08
N PRO A 282 -2.38 -11.46 -9.61
CA PRO A 282 -3.71 -11.09 -9.13
C PRO A 282 -3.93 -11.40 -7.65
N ILE A 283 -3.39 -12.52 -7.15
CA ILE A 283 -3.46 -12.89 -5.73
C ILE A 283 -2.77 -11.84 -4.86
N ALA A 284 -1.55 -11.41 -5.24
CA ALA A 284 -0.82 -10.39 -4.51
C ALA A 284 -1.55 -9.03 -4.56
N SER A 285 -2.13 -8.68 -5.71
CA SER A 285 -2.94 -7.46 -5.87
C SER A 285 -4.17 -7.46 -4.94
N VAL A 286 -4.88 -8.60 -4.84
CA VAL A 286 -6.02 -8.77 -3.92
C VAL A 286 -5.58 -8.63 -2.47
N ILE A 287 -4.47 -9.28 -2.08
CA ILE A 287 -3.93 -9.16 -0.71
C ILE A 287 -3.59 -7.70 -0.39
N ARG A 288 -2.92 -6.98 -1.30
CA ARG A 288 -2.62 -5.55 -1.11
C ARG A 288 -3.87 -4.70 -0.94
N ILE A 289 -4.90 -4.92 -1.76
CA ILE A 289 -6.17 -4.21 -1.64
C ILE A 289 -6.86 -4.52 -0.31
N ALA A 290 -6.83 -5.79 0.13
CA ALA A 290 -7.39 -6.19 1.43
C ALA A 290 -6.63 -5.54 2.60
N CYS A 291 -5.30 -5.55 2.54
CA CYS A 291 -4.44 -4.87 3.51
C CYS A 291 -4.71 -3.36 3.56
N PHE A 292 -4.85 -2.70 2.40
CA PHE A 292 -5.23 -1.29 2.32
C PHE A 292 -6.62 -1.02 2.90
N GLY A 293 -7.59 -1.89 2.60
CA GLY A 293 -8.92 -1.84 3.20
C GLY A 293 -8.88 -1.98 4.73
N ALA A 294 -7.99 -2.82 5.27
CA ALA A 294 -7.79 -2.96 6.71
C ALA A 294 -7.22 -1.68 7.35
N VAL A 295 -6.24 -1.02 6.72
CA VAL A 295 -5.71 0.28 7.18
C VAL A 295 -6.80 1.34 7.19
N LEU A 296 -7.56 1.47 6.09
CA LEU A 296 -8.69 2.40 6.02
C LEU A 296 -9.75 2.09 7.07
N TYR A 297 -10.02 0.80 7.33
CA TYR A 297 -10.95 0.38 8.37
C TYR A 297 -10.49 0.81 9.77
N PHE A 298 -9.22 0.63 10.13
CA PHE A 298 -8.69 1.07 11.43
C PHE A 298 -8.77 2.59 11.60
N ILE A 299 -8.41 3.34 10.55
CA ILE A 299 -8.51 4.81 10.56
C ILE A 299 -9.98 5.23 10.72
N ALA A 300 -10.89 4.65 9.93
CA ALA A 300 -12.31 4.99 9.97
C ALA A 300 -12.96 4.62 11.31
N LEU A 301 -12.60 3.49 11.90
CA LEU A 301 -13.09 3.06 13.21
C LEU A 301 -12.65 4.03 14.30
N THR A 302 -11.38 4.45 14.27
CA THR A 302 -10.83 5.43 15.22
C THR A 302 -11.57 6.77 15.11
N ILE A 303 -11.76 7.27 13.88
CA ILE A 303 -12.55 8.48 13.63
C ILE A 303 -13.98 8.32 14.14
N ALA A 304 -14.65 7.22 13.83
CA ALA A 304 -16.02 6.99 14.24
C ALA A 304 -16.14 7.03 15.78
N ASN A 305 -15.17 6.47 16.49
CA ASN A 305 -15.12 6.52 17.95
C ASN A 305 -14.90 7.96 18.47
N GLN A 306 -14.00 8.74 17.86
CA GLN A 306 -13.81 10.17 18.21
C GLN A 306 -15.09 10.99 17.96
N LEU A 307 -15.73 10.80 16.80
CA LEU A 307 -16.98 11.49 16.46
C LEU A 307 -18.11 11.11 17.43
N ASN A 308 -18.20 9.84 17.83
CA ASN A 308 -19.19 9.37 18.80
C ASN A 308 -18.93 9.90 20.22
N ALA A 309 -17.67 10.12 20.60
CA ALA A 309 -17.30 10.73 21.86
C ALA A 309 -17.61 12.23 21.90
N GLY A 310 -17.69 12.89 20.74
CA GLY A 310 -18.07 14.29 20.59
C GLY A 310 -17.03 15.29 21.09
N LEU A 311 -15.82 14.83 21.38
CA LEU A 311 -14.72 15.63 21.90
C LEU A 311 -13.40 15.21 21.23
N SER A 312 -12.59 16.20 20.91
CA SER A 312 -11.25 16.06 20.36
C SER A 312 -10.34 17.03 21.12
N PRO A 313 -9.08 16.66 21.39
CA PRO A 313 -8.10 17.66 21.78
C PRO A 313 -7.90 18.66 20.63
N GLU A 314 -7.19 19.74 20.91
CA GLU A 314 -6.69 20.62 19.85
C GLU A 314 -5.82 19.84 18.85
N TYR A 315 -5.84 20.28 17.59
CA TYR A 315 -5.05 19.66 16.55
C TYR A 315 -3.54 19.92 16.74
N GLU A 316 -3.16 21.17 16.97
CA GLU A 316 -1.77 21.59 17.14
C GLU A 316 -1.68 22.53 18.34
N PRO A 317 -0.99 22.12 19.43
CA PRO A 317 -0.80 22.98 20.58
C PRO A 317 0.03 24.23 20.24
N PRO A 318 -0.33 25.41 20.78
CA PRO A 318 0.47 26.61 20.56
C PRO A 318 1.83 26.49 21.24
N SER A 319 2.89 26.98 20.59
CA SER A 319 4.26 26.92 21.11
C SER A 319 4.49 27.70 22.41
N SER A 320 3.58 28.61 22.77
CA SER A 320 3.62 29.35 24.03
C SER A 320 3.10 28.55 25.22
N ARG A 321 2.42 27.41 24.98
CA ARG A 321 1.82 26.59 26.03
C ARG A 321 2.52 25.24 26.09
N ASN A 322 2.90 24.85 27.30
CA ASN A 322 3.61 23.59 27.53
C ASN A 322 2.67 22.46 27.97
N ASP A 323 1.40 22.75 28.19
CA ASP A 323 0.41 21.80 28.68
C ASP A 323 -0.67 21.61 27.61
N SER A 324 -1.03 20.36 27.30
CA SER A 324 -2.04 20.05 26.30
C SER A 324 -2.73 18.72 26.57
N LEU A 325 -4.01 18.66 26.24
CA LEU A 325 -4.84 17.47 26.35
C LEU A 325 -4.37 16.31 25.45
N ILE A 326 -3.50 16.54 24.47
CA ILE A 326 -2.92 15.47 23.65
C ILE A 326 -2.10 14.45 24.47
N LEU A 327 -1.66 14.82 25.68
CA LEU A 327 -0.89 13.95 26.56
C LEU A 327 -1.75 12.97 27.37
N LEU A 328 -3.08 13.14 27.37
CA LEU A 328 -4.01 12.20 28.03
C LEU A 328 -4.14 10.89 27.23
N ASP A 329 -4.59 9.84 27.88
CA ASP A 329 -4.91 8.56 27.23
C ASP A 329 -5.93 8.77 26.10
N ALA A 330 -5.68 8.18 24.93
CA ALA A 330 -6.54 8.32 23.75
C ALA A 330 -7.99 7.88 24.01
N VAL A 331 -8.19 6.92 24.92
CA VAL A 331 -9.52 6.43 25.30
C VAL A 331 -10.42 7.52 25.91
N CYS A 332 -9.82 8.57 26.49
CA CYS A 332 -10.55 9.74 27.00
C CYS A 332 -11.31 10.48 25.88
N PHE A 333 -10.84 10.36 24.64
CA PHE A 333 -11.43 10.99 23.44
C PHE A 333 -12.16 10.00 22.53
N LEU A 334 -12.09 8.70 22.80
CA LEU A 334 -12.73 7.66 21.99
C LEU A 334 -14.01 7.10 22.59
N ASN A 335 -14.28 7.42 23.86
CA ASN A 335 -15.44 6.93 24.58
C ASN A 335 -16.22 8.08 25.22
N LYS A 336 -17.53 8.11 24.93
CA LYS A 336 -18.46 9.15 25.38
C LYS A 336 -18.55 9.30 26.91
N THR A 337 -18.39 8.21 27.66
CA THR A 337 -18.46 8.28 29.13
C THR A 337 -17.26 9.06 29.68
N TYR A 338 -16.04 8.72 29.28
CA TYR A 338 -14.84 9.43 29.72
C TYR A 338 -14.77 10.86 29.20
N SER A 339 -15.23 11.08 27.97
CA SER A 339 -15.23 12.42 27.40
C SER A 339 -16.16 13.35 28.17
N SER A 340 -17.33 12.86 28.63
CA SER A 340 -18.23 13.62 29.50
C SER A 340 -17.61 13.97 30.85
N ASP A 341 -16.94 13.01 31.49
CA ASP A 341 -16.26 13.21 32.78
C ASP A 341 -15.10 14.21 32.65
N LEU A 342 -14.31 14.07 31.58
CA LEU A 342 -13.22 14.99 31.22
C LEU A 342 -13.74 16.41 31.01
N ASN A 343 -14.83 16.58 30.26
CA ASN A 343 -15.46 17.88 30.02
C ASN A 343 -15.91 18.55 31.32
N SER A 344 -16.49 17.77 32.24
CA SER A 344 -16.89 18.28 33.56
C SER A 344 -15.71 18.71 34.43
N THR A 345 -14.55 18.05 34.27
CA THR A 345 -13.34 18.32 35.04
C THR A 345 -12.59 19.54 34.51
N ILE A 346 -12.55 19.69 33.19
CA ILE A 346 -11.87 20.82 32.54
C ILE A 346 -12.63 22.12 32.75
N GLY A 347 -13.98 22.09 32.73
CA GLY A 347 -14.82 23.26 33.02
C GLY A 347 -14.34 24.52 32.29
N ASP A 348 -14.16 25.62 33.04
CA ASP A 348 -13.71 26.92 32.53
C ASP A 348 -12.18 27.01 32.31
N GLN A 349 -11.40 25.97 32.62
CA GLN A 349 -9.92 25.97 32.58
C GLN A 349 -9.34 25.69 31.17
N THR A 350 -10.14 25.85 30.12
CA THR A 350 -9.72 25.61 28.71
C THR A 350 -8.53 26.46 28.28
N GLY A 351 -8.30 27.62 28.91
CA GLY A 351 -7.12 28.46 28.65
C GLY A 351 -5.79 27.77 28.98
N LEU A 352 -5.76 26.88 29.98
CA LEU A 352 -4.54 26.24 30.49
C LEU A 352 -4.17 24.94 29.79
N VAL A 353 -5.16 24.16 29.34
CA VAL A 353 -4.92 22.83 28.75
C VAL A 353 -5.30 22.74 27.27
N GLY A 354 -5.98 23.76 26.74
CA GLY A 354 -6.52 23.74 25.39
C GLY A 354 -8.04 23.74 25.38
N THR A 355 -8.58 24.21 24.25
CA THR A 355 -10.01 24.15 24.02
C THR A 355 -10.38 22.73 23.63
N LEU A 356 -11.35 22.16 24.36
CA LEU A 356 -12.10 21.01 23.87
C LEU A 356 -12.99 21.51 22.74
N GLY A 357 -12.61 21.22 21.49
CA GLY A 357 -13.41 21.60 20.35
C GLY A 357 -14.72 20.82 20.31
N GLN A 358 -15.86 21.48 20.59
CA GLN A 358 -17.19 20.98 20.19
C GLN A 358 -17.43 21.18 18.68
N ASP A 359 -16.71 22.13 18.07
CA ASP A 359 -16.67 22.26 16.63
C ASP A 359 -15.93 21.05 16.06
N ILE A 360 -16.73 20.07 15.64
CA ILE A 360 -16.36 18.92 14.81
C ILE A 360 -15.12 19.31 14.01
N PRO A 361 -13.95 18.69 14.26
CA PRO A 361 -12.62 19.17 13.89
C PRO A 361 -12.64 19.90 12.55
N ASN A 362 -12.76 21.22 12.64
CA ASN A 362 -12.87 22.06 11.48
C ASN A 362 -11.46 22.13 10.90
N MET A 363 -11.15 21.17 10.01
CA MET A 363 -9.95 21.09 9.17
C MET A 363 -8.69 20.46 9.79
N SER A 364 -8.45 19.18 9.50
CA SER A 364 -7.22 18.75 8.82
C SER A 364 -7.31 17.28 8.44
N TYR A 365 -7.14 16.33 9.36
CA TYR A 365 -6.99 14.91 9.01
C TYR A 365 -8.26 14.21 8.52
N HIS A 366 -9.46 14.49 9.05
CA HIS A 366 -10.69 13.89 8.50
C HIS A 366 -10.90 14.25 7.03
N LYS A 367 -10.63 15.52 6.66
CA LYS A 367 -10.74 15.98 5.27
C LYS A 367 -9.67 15.31 4.41
N LEU A 368 -8.44 15.18 4.92
CA LEU A 368 -7.37 14.44 4.23
C LEU A 368 -7.75 12.97 4.02
N ILE A 369 -8.33 12.31 5.02
CA ILE A 369 -8.77 10.91 4.92
C ILE A 369 -9.91 10.75 3.93
N TRP A 370 -10.89 11.66 3.93
CA TRP A 370 -11.94 11.68 2.91
C TRP A 370 -11.37 11.88 1.51
N VAL A 371 -10.45 12.84 1.34
CA VAL A 371 -9.77 13.09 0.07
C VAL A 371 -9.00 11.84 -0.41
N VAL A 372 -8.19 11.23 0.45
CA VAL A 372 -7.45 9.99 0.13
C VAL A 372 -8.40 8.83 -0.18
N SER A 373 -9.47 8.67 0.60
CA SER A 373 -10.45 7.60 0.41
C SER A 373 -11.21 7.75 -0.90
N ILE A 374 -11.67 8.97 -1.22
CA ILE A 374 -12.35 9.27 -2.48
C ILE A 374 -11.40 9.06 -3.66
N ALA A 375 -10.17 9.58 -3.58
CA ALA A 375 -9.17 9.39 -4.63
C ALA A 375 -8.82 7.90 -4.83
N SER A 376 -8.75 7.13 -3.75
CA SER A 376 -8.52 5.69 -3.79
C SER A 376 -9.71 4.94 -4.39
N LEU A 377 -10.94 5.30 -4.03
CA LEU A 377 -12.15 4.71 -4.59
C LEU A 377 -12.25 4.95 -6.09
N VAL A 378 -12.06 6.20 -6.54
CA VAL A 378 -12.09 6.52 -7.98
C VAL A 378 -10.97 5.79 -8.72
N SER A 379 -9.76 5.74 -8.15
CA SER A 379 -8.66 4.95 -8.72
C SER A 379 -9.02 3.47 -8.81
N ALA A 380 -9.65 2.90 -7.78
CA ALA A 380 -10.10 1.51 -7.75
C ALA A 380 -11.11 1.23 -8.87
N LEU A 381 -12.11 2.09 -9.04
CA LEU A 381 -13.09 1.99 -10.11
C LEU A 381 -12.44 2.05 -11.49
N LEU A 382 -11.51 2.99 -11.71
CA LEU A 382 -10.78 3.11 -12.97
C LEU A 382 -9.94 1.86 -13.27
N ARG A 383 -9.23 1.33 -12.26
CA ARG A 383 -8.40 0.12 -12.39
C ARG A 383 -9.23 -1.15 -12.57
N LEU A 384 -10.36 -1.28 -11.87
CA LEU A 384 -11.30 -2.38 -12.09
C LEU A 384 -11.89 -2.33 -13.50
N GLY A 385 -12.30 -1.14 -13.97
CA GLY A 385 -12.76 -0.96 -15.35
C GLY A 385 -11.70 -1.34 -16.38
N GLN A 386 -10.43 -0.98 -16.15
CA GLN A 386 -9.31 -1.43 -17.00
C GLN A 386 -9.12 -2.94 -16.95
N PHE A 387 -9.19 -3.55 -15.76
CA PHE A 387 -9.05 -4.99 -15.58
C PHE A 387 -10.15 -5.76 -16.32
N PHE A 388 -11.42 -5.35 -16.21
CA PHE A 388 -12.51 -6.01 -16.93
C PHE A 388 -12.43 -5.82 -18.45
N ARG A 389 -11.92 -4.67 -18.92
CA ARG A 389 -11.83 -4.38 -20.34
C ARG A 389 -10.63 -5.04 -21.03
N TYR A 390 -9.49 -5.13 -20.34
CA TYR A 390 -8.22 -5.54 -20.94
C TYR A 390 -7.59 -6.77 -20.28
N GLY A 391 -8.21 -7.32 -19.23
CA GLY A 391 -7.65 -8.42 -18.44
C GLY A 391 -6.39 -8.02 -17.68
N THR A 392 -5.52 -9.01 -17.43
CA THR A 392 -4.24 -8.85 -16.74
C THR A 392 -3.17 -8.16 -17.58
N ASP A 393 -3.33 -8.19 -18.90
CA ASP A 393 -2.31 -7.75 -19.86
C ASP A 393 -2.30 -6.23 -20.06
N GLY A 394 -3.33 -5.55 -19.54
CA GLY A 394 -3.52 -4.12 -19.64
C GLY A 394 -3.85 -3.65 -21.06
N PRO A 395 -4.17 -2.36 -21.24
CA PRO A 395 -4.43 -1.81 -22.57
C PRO A 395 -3.16 -1.91 -23.43
N ALA A 396 -3.27 -2.54 -24.60
CA ALA A 396 -2.20 -2.55 -25.59
C ALA A 396 -1.83 -1.10 -25.94
N ARG A 397 -0.60 -0.70 -25.63
CA ARG A 397 -0.09 0.60 -26.04
C ARG A 397 0.26 0.49 -27.52
N LYS A 398 -0.59 1.05 -28.39
CA LYS A 398 -0.22 1.24 -29.79
C LYS A 398 1.02 2.14 -29.82
N THR A 399 2.12 1.64 -30.36
CA THR A 399 3.28 2.46 -30.69
C THR A 399 2.82 3.52 -31.68
N ARG A 400 2.71 4.76 -31.21
CA ARG A 400 2.38 5.88 -32.07
C ARG A 400 3.60 6.17 -32.94
N SER A 401 3.43 6.14 -34.26
CA SER A 401 4.49 6.63 -35.14
C SER A 401 4.69 8.12 -34.85
N PRO A 402 5.93 8.63 -34.76
CA PRO A 402 6.18 10.06 -34.57
C PRO A 402 5.51 10.94 -35.62
N ASP A 403 5.15 10.38 -36.79
CA ASP A 403 4.50 11.09 -37.89
C ASP A 403 2.96 11.00 -37.88
N SER A 404 2.34 10.29 -36.92
CA SER A 404 0.87 10.22 -36.90
C SER A 404 0.28 11.48 -36.25
N ASP A 405 -0.38 12.31 -37.05
CA ASP A 405 -1.16 13.49 -36.60
C ASP A 405 -2.51 13.13 -35.95
N GLU A 406 -2.71 11.86 -35.58
CA GLU A 406 -3.94 11.46 -34.92
C GLU A 406 -4.12 12.28 -33.61
N PRO A 407 -5.33 12.81 -33.35
CA PRO A 407 -5.59 13.52 -32.11
C PRO A 407 -5.38 12.61 -30.90
N ILE A 408 -4.98 13.17 -29.76
CA ILE A 408 -4.92 12.41 -28.50
C ILE A 408 -6.35 11.95 -28.20
N GLY A 409 -6.55 10.64 -28.11
CA GLY A 409 -7.87 10.10 -27.76
C GLY A 409 -8.35 10.65 -26.42
N PHE A 410 -9.61 11.08 -26.35
CA PHE A 410 -10.24 11.68 -25.18
C PHE A 410 -9.97 10.92 -23.87
N TRP A 411 -10.07 9.58 -23.90
CA TRP A 411 -9.78 8.72 -22.76
C TRP A 411 -8.34 8.80 -22.25
N SER A 412 -7.37 9.02 -23.15
CA SER A 412 -5.96 9.17 -22.73
C SER A 412 -5.75 10.51 -22.01
N CYS A 413 -6.45 11.57 -22.41
CA CYS A 413 -6.42 12.86 -21.74
C CYS A 413 -7.05 12.78 -20.33
N ILE A 414 -8.19 12.09 -20.19
CA ILE A 414 -8.82 11.86 -18.87
C ILE A 414 -7.89 11.11 -17.93
N LEU A 415 -7.32 9.98 -18.38
CA LEU A 415 -6.39 9.19 -17.55
C LEU A 415 -5.16 10.00 -17.14
N PHE A 416 -4.65 10.83 -18.05
CA PHE A 416 -3.54 11.72 -17.80
C PHE A 416 -3.85 12.77 -16.72
N ILE A 417 -4.98 13.46 -16.85
CA ILE A 417 -5.45 14.44 -15.86
C ILE A 417 -5.64 13.75 -14.52
N TRP A 418 -6.24 12.56 -14.52
CA TRP A 418 -6.45 11.76 -13.31
C TRP A 418 -5.14 11.40 -12.60
N TRP A 419 -4.13 10.90 -13.32
CA TRP A 419 -2.83 10.55 -12.73
C TRP A 419 -2.13 11.78 -12.15
N SER A 420 -2.11 12.88 -12.89
CA SER A 420 -1.47 14.13 -12.46
C SER A 420 -2.17 14.73 -11.23
N ALA A 421 -3.51 14.74 -11.24
CA ALA A 421 -4.31 15.20 -10.10
C ALA A 421 -4.11 14.31 -8.87
N THR A 422 -4.09 12.99 -9.06
CA THR A 422 -3.86 12.05 -7.95
C THR A 422 -2.46 12.21 -7.35
N TRP A 423 -1.44 12.35 -8.20
CA TRP A 423 -0.07 12.63 -7.73
C TRP A 423 -0.01 13.94 -6.94
N LEU A 424 -0.62 15.01 -7.44
CA LEU A 424 -0.66 16.30 -6.74
C LEU A 424 -1.37 16.19 -5.38
N VAL A 425 -2.50 15.50 -5.32
CA VAL A 425 -3.21 15.22 -4.06
C VAL A 425 -2.31 14.45 -3.09
N CYS A 426 -1.60 13.43 -3.57
CA CYS A 426 -0.65 12.67 -2.76
C CYS A 426 0.46 13.56 -2.18
N VAL A 427 1.04 14.47 -2.98
CA VAL A 427 2.07 15.42 -2.53
C VAL A 427 1.52 16.35 -1.45
N VAL A 428 0.34 16.93 -1.66
CA VAL A 428 -0.27 17.86 -0.69
C VAL A 428 -0.57 17.15 0.63
N VAL A 429 -1.22 15.97 0.58
CA VAL A 429 -1.52 15.19 1.78
C VAL A 429 -0.24 14.80 2.52
N TYR A 430 0.79 14.36 1.79
CA TYR A 430 2.10 14.03 2.36
C TYR A 430 2.74 15.23 3.06
N ILE A 431 2.82 16.40 2.43
CA ILE A 431 3.43 17.60 3.05
C ILE A 431 2.68 18.00 4.31
N LEU A 432 1.33 18.01 4.27
CA LEU A 432 0.52 18.40 5.42
C LEU A 432 0.67 17.44 6.60
N THR A 433 0.64 16.12 6.34
CA THR A 433 0.81 15.09 7.37
C THR A 433 2.21 15.07 7.96
N VAL A 434 3.25 15.22 7.13
CA VAL A 434 4.64 15.28 7.59
C VAL A 434 4.87 16.53 8.45
N ARG A 435 4.42 17.70 7.99
CA ARG A 435 4.53 18.95 8.76
C ARG A 435 3.86 18.81 10.13
N HIS A 436 2.69 18.18 10.16
CA HIS A 436 1.95 17.92 11.39
C HIS A 436 2.71 17.01 12.35
N VAL A 437 3.14 15.83 11.88
CA VAL A 437 3.88 14.85 12.70
C VAL A 437 5.13 15.48 13.30
N PHE A 438 5.91 16.24 12.53
CA PHE A 438 7.10 16.88 13.06
C PHE A 438 6.78 18.01 14.04
N SER A 439 5.73 18.82 13.78
CA SER A 439 5.32 19.89 14.68
C SER A 439 4.90 19.35 16.06
N ILE A 440 4.05 18.32 16.10
CA ILE A 440 3.60 17.77 17.39
C ILE A 440 4.73 17.05 18.14
N ARG A 441 5.66 16.39 17.42
CA ARG A 441 6.86 15.77 18.04
C ARG A 441 7.78 16.83 18.65
N GLU A 442 8.02 17.92 17.92
CA GLU A 442 8.81 19.05 18.42
C GLU A 442 8.13 19.69 19.64
N TRP A 443 6.81 19.88 19.60
CA TRP A 443 6.07 20.40 20.74
C TRP A 443 6.19 19.50 21.97
N VAL A 444 5.95 18.18 21.85
CA VAL A 444 6.06 17.25 22.99
C VAL A 444 7.49 17.24 23.54
N SER A 445 8.49 17.26 22.67
CA SER A 445 9.90 17.32 23.08
C SER A 445 10.24 18.59 23.88
N ASN A 446 9.61 19.72 23.55
CA ASN A 446 9.86 21.01 24.20
C ASN A 446 8.96 21.26 25.42
N SER A 447 7.87 20.50 25.56
CA SER A 447 6.85 20.68 26.61
C SER A 447 7.37 20.37 28.03
N GLY A 448 8.46 19.59 28.13
CA GLY A 448 9.02 19.10 29.40
C GLY A 448 8.22 17.98 30.05
N TRP A 449 7.22 17.41 29.36
CA TRP A 449 6.41 16.31 29.89
C TRP A 449 7.07 14.94 29.75
N ILE A 450 7.79 14.72 28.65
CA ILE A 450 8.42 13.44 28.34
C ILE A 450 9.43 13.04 29.40
N GLU A 451 9.39 11.77 29.80
CA GLU A 451 10.36 11.20 30.74
C GLU A 451 11.72 11.06 30.03
N PRO A 452 12.78 11.74 30.52
CA PRO A 452 14.11 11.57 29.96
C PRO A 452 14.67 10.20 30.34
N ASP A 453 15.48 9.61 29.46
CA ASP A 453 16.26 8.41 29.77
C ASP A 453 17.74 8.76 30.01
N ASP A 454 18.55 7.75 30.37
CA ASP A 454 19.97 7.92 30.65
C ASP A 454 20.78 8.48 29.46
N PHE A 455 20.20 8.47 28.25
CA PHE A 455 20.92 8.76 27.00
C PHE A 455 20.43 10.02 26.29
N SER A 456 19.18 10.41 26.49
CA SER A 456 18.48 11.43 25.72
C SER A 456 17.41 12.11 26.58
N SER A 457 17.20 13.40 26.32
CA SER A 457 16.07 14.12 26.92
C SER A 457 14.71 13.70 26.35
N ASN A 458 14.71 12.95 25.25
CA ASN A 458 13.52 12.44 24.58
C ASN A 458 13.87 11.09 23.93
N PRO A 459 13.49 9.96 24.56
CA PRO A 459 13.76 8.61 24.08
C PRO A 459 13.21 8.32 22.67
N GLU A 460 12.22 9.10 22.20
CA GLU A 460 11.68 8.95 20.84
C GLU A 460 12.62 9.49 19.76
N ASN A 461 13.60 10.32 20.12
CA ASN A 461 14.63 10.76 19.19
C ASN A 461 15.80 9.77 19.06
N ASP A 462 15.82 8.72 19.89
CA ASP A 462 16.85 7.69 19.87
C ASP A 462 16.41 6.47 19.03
N VAL A 463 17.24 6.10 18.05
CA VAL A 463 17.01 4.96 17.12
C VAL A 463 17.47 3.64 17.75
N ARG A 464 16.89 3.27 18.88
CA ARG A 464 17.33 2.07 19.62
C ARG A 464 16.24 1.01 19.81
N SER A 465 14.96 1.41 19.76
CA SER A 465 13.90 0.42 19.96
C SER A 465 13.86 -0.58 18.81
N PHE A 466 13.50 -1.82 19.12
CA PHE A 466 13.42 -2.88 18.13
C PHE A 466 12.42 -2.52 17.02
N GLY A 467 11.30 -1.88 17.34
CA GLY A 467 10.30 -1.45 16.36
C GLY A 467 10.88 -0.46 15.35
N GLN A 468 11.65 0.53 15.81
CA GLN A 468 12.32 1.50 14.94
C GLN A 468 13.35 0.85 14.02
N ILE A 469 14.21 -0.02 14.56
CA ILE A 469 15.23 -0.71 13.76
C ILE A 469 14.57 -1.64 12.74
N ALA A 470 13.54 -2.39 13.14
CA ALA A 470 12.81 -3.28 12.24
C ALA A 470 12.17 -2.50 11.09
N ALA A 471 11.58 -1.33 11.35
CA ALA A 471 11.01 -0.46 10.33
C ALA A 471 12.09 0.02 9.34
N VAL A 472 13.22 0.53 9.84
CA VAL A 472 14.34 0.99 9.01
C VAL A 472 14.94 -0.14 8.19
N VAL A 473 15.15 -1.32 8.78
CA VAL A 473 15.69 -2.50 8.07
C VAL A 473 14.70 -2.99 7.02
N ALA A 474 13.40 -3.01 7.30
CA ALA A 474 12.38 -3.35 6.32
C ALA A 474 12.43 -2.38 5.12
N SER A 475 12.52 -1.07 5.36
CA SER A 475 12.70 -0.08 4.30
C SER A 475 14.04 -0.22 3.56
N GLY A 476 15.12 -0.59 4.24
CA GLY A 476 16.41 -0.87 3.62
C GLY A 476 16.39 -2.11 2.72
N SER A 477 15.66 -3.15 3.13
CA SER A 477 15.50 -4.39 2.35
C SER A 477 14.79 -4.15 1.01
N VAL A 478 13.91 -3.15 0.95
CA VAL A 478 13.27 -2.68 -0.29
C VAL A 478 14.32 -2.14 -1.28
N ALA A 479 15.27 -1.35 -0.80
CA ALA A 479 16.35 -0.84 -1.65
C ALA A 479 17.20 -1.99 -2.18
N ILE A 480 17.56 -2.96 -1.34
CA ILE A 480 18.32 -4.15 -1.74
C ILE A 480 17.57 -4.96 -2.80
N ALA A 481 16.28 -5.23 -2.58
CA ALA A 481 15.45 -5.96 -3.54
C ALA A 481 15.32 -5.23 -4.89
N ALA A 482 15.31 -3.89 -4.88
CA ALA A 482 15.35 -3.08 -6.08
C ALA A 482 16.70 -3.17 -6.80
N PHE A 483 17.81 -3.15 -6.08
CA PHE A 483 19.16 -3.32 -6.64
C PHE A 483 19.38 -4.72 -7.20
N ASP A 484 18.83 -5.77 -6.59
CA ASP A 484 18.92 -7.14 -7.13
C ASP A 484 18.19 -7.29 -8.48
N ARG A 485 17.11 -6.54 -8.68
CA ARG A 485 16.42 -6.43 -9.98
C ARG A 485 17.24 -5.65 -11.00
N TRP A 486 18.12 -4.75 -10.54
CA TRP A 486 19.07 -4.00 -11.33
C TRP A 486 20.26 -4.90 -11.74
N LYS A 487 20.01 -5.88 -12.62
CA LYS A 487 21.04 -6.84 -13.08
C LYS A 487 22.34 -6.14 -13.54
N PRO A 488 23.52 -6.75 -13.30
CA PRO A 488 24.85 -6.18 -13.57
C PRO A 488 25.23 -6.03 -15.06
N GLY A 489 24.32 -6.32 -16.00
CA GLY A 489 24.60 -6.16 -17.44
C GLY A 489 24.81 -4.70 -17.88
N TRP A 490 24.38 -3.73 -17.04
CA TRP A 490 24.56 -2.29 -17.29
C TRP A 490 26.03 -1.88 -17.35
N TRP A 491 26.87 -2.38 -16.44
CA TRP A 491 28.29 -2.04 -16.38
C TRP A 491 29.05 -2.55 -17.62
N LYS A 492 28.60 -3.69 -18.16
CA LYS A 492 29.25 -4.32 -19.31
C LYS A 492 28.97 -3.55 -20.60
N THR A 493 27.72 -3.15 -20.83
CA THR A 493 27.38 -2.30 -21.99
C THR A 493 27.98 -0.90 -21.94
N TRP A 494 28.25 -0.34 -20.76
CA TRP A 494 28.93 0.96 -20.66
C TRP A 494 30.42 0.86 -21.00
N TYR A 495 31.07 -0.24 -20.60
CA TYR A 495 32.47 -0.48 -20.96
C TYR A 495 32.65 -0.84 -22.43
N ASP A 496 31.71 -1.61 -23.00
CA ASP A 496 31.79 -2.05 -24.39
C ASP A 496 31.46 -0.93 -25.41
N ASP A 497 30.91 0.22 -24.98
CA ASP A 497 30.62 1.39 -25.83
C ASP A 497 31.74 2.48 -25.77
N GLU A 498 32.74 2.33 -24.89
CA GLU A 498 33.90 3.24 -24.78
C GLU A 498 35.19 2.68 -25.44
N GLU A 499 35.19 1.42 -25.89
CA GLU A 499 36.19 0.84 -26.82
C GLU A 499 35.70 0.87 -28.27
#